data_AF-A0A8J6FEW7-F1
#
_entry.id   AF-A0A8J6FEW7-F1
#
_cell.length_a   1.000
_cell.length_b   1.000
_cell.length_c   1.000
_cell.angle_alpha   90.00
_cell.angle_beta   90.00
_cell.angle_gamma   90.00
#
_symmetry.space_group_name_H-M   'P 1'
#
loop_
_entity.id
_entity.type
_entity.pdbx_description
1 polymer ?
#
loop_
_entity_poly.entity_id
_entity_poly.type
_entity_poly.pdbx_seq_one_letter_code
_entity_poly.pdbx_strand_id
1 'polypeptide(L)'
;MPTVAECVCCREHDVVLHILPEDCRCVTKHPLFAQYALVRENLEHAIRLSALFTRRNYDIKSSRVMRIGAYRSYTAWIHGFLGKHKRIPIPSCVIQAIRTVYPDPHGNYTGFQLYMDLTESHLDFQLNL
;
A
#
# COMPACT_ATOMS: atom_id res chain seq x y z
N MET A 1 -11.13 -2.85 11.30
CA MET A 1 -11.61 -1.46 11.30
C MET A 1 -10.57 -0.59 10.62
N PRO A 2 -10.93 0.32 9.70
CA PRO A 2 -10.02 1.37 9.28
C PRO A 2 -9.75 2.27 10.49
N THR A 3 -8.48 2.58 10.75
CA THR A 3 -8.10 3.55 11.79
C THR A 3 -8.31 4.96 11.25
N VAL A 4 -8.53 5.96 12.12
CA VAL A 4 -8.64 7.38 11.70
C VAL A 4 -7.40 7.81 10.90
N ALA A 5 -6.23 7.28 11.26
CA ALA A 5 -4.98 7.51 10.55
C ALA A 5 -4.96 7.04 9.08
N GLU A 6 -5.86 6.13 8.69
CA GLU A 6 -6.01 5.62 7.30
C GLU A 6 -7.11 6.31 6.51
N CYS A 7 -7.92 7.13 7.16
CA CYS A 7 -9.06 7.83 6.55
C CYS A 7 -8.60 9.08 5.78
N VAL A 8 -7.58 8.94 4.94
CA VAL A 8 -6.98 10.03 4.16
C VAL A 8 -7.46 9.98 2.71
N CYS A 9 -7.84 11.12 2.17
CA CYS A 9 -8.13 11.32 0.75
C CYS A 9 -6.85 11.56 -0.04
N CYS A 10 -6.81 11.11 -1.29
CA CYS A 10 -5.64 11.31 -2.14
C CYS A 10 -5.32 12.80 -2.39
N ARG A 11 -6.28 13.68 -2.20
CA ARG A 11 -6.09 15.14 -2.33
C ARG A 11 -5.49 15.80 -1.09
N GLU A 12 -5.42 15.10 0.03
CA GLU A 12 -4.73 15.57 1.25
C GLU A 12 -3.21 15.34 1.18
N HIS A 13 -2.74 14.66 0.13
CA HIS A 13 -1.32 14.49 -0.12
C HIS A 13 -0.88 15.53 -1.16
N ASP A 14 -0.10 16.51 -0.74
CA ASP A 14 0.42 17.55 -1.65
C ASP A 14 1.09 16.96 -2.88
N VAL A 15 1.91 15.92 -2.69
CA VAL A 15 2.62 15.24 -3.79
C VAL A 15 1.65 14.67 -4.82
N VAL A 16 0.49 14.18 -4.40
CA VAL A 16 -0.53 13.68 -5.33
C VAL A 16 -1.13 14.83 -6.14
N LEU A 17 -1.39 15.98 -5.54
CA LEU A 17 -1.91 17.14 -6.25
C LEU A 17 -0.97 17.61 -7.37
N HIS A 18 0.34 17.49 -7.18
CA HIS A 18 1.36 17.89 -8.16
C HIS A 18 1.46 16.95 -9.37
N ILE A 19 1.02 15.69 -9.24
CA ILE A 19 1.07 14.71 -10.34
C ILE A 19 -0.26 14.53 -11.05
N LEU A 20 -1.36 15.04 -10.47
CA LEU A 20 -2.68 14.90 -11.06
C LEU A 20 -2.79 15.81 -12.30
N PRO A 21 -3.21 15.26 -13.46
CA PRO A 21 -3.62 16.08 -14.60
C PRO A 21 -4.75 17.04 -14.22
N GLU A 22 -4.87 18.15 -14.95
CA GLU A 22 -5.86 19.21 -14.68
C GLU A 22 -7.31 18.70 -14.67
N ASP A 23 -7.62 17.70 -15.49
CA ASP A 23 -8.93 17.07 -15.60
C ASP A 23 -9.16 15.91 -14.60
N CYS A 24 -8.15 15.58 -13.80
CA CYS A 24 -8.15 14.41 -12.93
C CYS A 24 -8.45 14.77 -11.47
N ARG A 25 -9.62 14.36 -10.97
CA ARG A 25 -10.05 14.65 -9.59
C ARG A 25 -9.59 13.63 -8.54
N CYS A 26 -9.07 12.47 -8.97
CA CYS A 26 -8.67 11.39 -8.07
C CYS A 26 -7.50 10.60 -8.66
N VAL A 27 -6.51 10.27 -7.83
CA VAL A 27 -5.31 9.53 -8.28
C VAL A 27 -5.64 8.17 -8.89
N THR A 28 -6.77 7.55 -8.50
CA THR A 28 -7.20 6.28 -9.09
C THR A 28 -7.65 6.40 -10.55
N LYS A 29 -7.86 7.61 -11.05
CA LYS A 29 -8.16 7.93 -12.44
C LYS A 29 -6.91 8.32 -13.24
N HIS A 30 -5.77 8.47 -12.57
CA HIS A 30 -4.50 8.75 -13.26
C HIS A 30 -4.12 7.57 -14.16
N PRO A 31 -3.73 7.78 -15.43
CA PRO A 31 -3.42 6.69 -16.37
C PRO A 31 -2.38 5.69 -15.84
N LEU A 32 -1.34 6.21 -15.18
CA LEU A 32 -0.28 5.39 -14.61
C LEU A 32 -0.68 4.63 -13.34
N PHE A 33 -1.77 5.01 -12.65
CA PHE A 33 -2.17 4.32 -11.42
C PHE A 33 -2.47 2.84 -11.67
N ALA A 34 -3.24 2.56 -12.73
CA ALA A 34 -3.56 1.19 -13.11
C ALA A 34 -2.28 0.42 -13.47
N GLN A 35 -1.38 1.05 -14.23
CA GLN A 35 -0.13 0.41 -14.68
C GLN A 35 0.79 0.03 -13.53
N TYR A 36 0.88 0.86 -12.48
CA TYR A 36 1.78 0.61 -11.36
C TYR A 36 1.16 -0.24 -10.25
N ALA A 37 -0.16 -0.17 -10.03
CA ALA A 37 -0.78 -0.77 -8.84
C ALA A 37 -1.85 -1.83 -9.13
N LEU A 38 -2.42 -1.89 -10.33
CA LEU A 38 -3.56 -2.77 -10.62
C LEU A 38 -3.26 -3.83 -11.68
N VAL A 39 -2.48 -3.52 -12.71
CA VAL A 39 -2.11 -4.49 -13.75
C VAL A 39 -1.18 -5.55 -13.18
N ARG A 40 -1.62 -6.81 -13.22
CA ARG A 40 -0.97 -7.94 -12.54
C ARG A 40 0.45 -8.17 -13.04
N GLU A 41 0.65 -8.14 -14.34
CA GLU A 41 1.91 -8.46 -15.00
C GLU A 41 2.99 -7.43 -14.64
N ASN A 42 2.63 -6.15 -14.71
CA ASN A 42 3.52 -5.04 -14.31
C ASN A 42 3.88 -5.13 -12.83
N LEU A 43 2.88 -5.43 -11.99
CA LEU A 43 3.07 -5.49 -10.56
C LEU A 43 3.92 -6.70 -10.15
N GLU A 44 3.72 -7.85 -10.79
CA GLU A 44 4.57 -9.03 -10.60
C GLU A 44 6.03 -8.73 -10.95
N HIS A 45 6.26 -8.03 -12.07
CA HIS A 45 7.59 -7.59 -12.45
C HIS A 45 8.21 -6.64 -11.39
N ALA A 46 7.45 -5.64 -10.93
CA ALA A 46 7.89 -4.70 -9.90
C ALA A 46 8.22 -5.40 -8.57
N ILE A 47 7.40 -6.37 -8.14
CA ILE A 47 7.64 -7.14 -6.92
C ILE A 47 8.94 -7.95 -7.03
N ARG A 48 9.19 -8.59 -8.18
CA ARG A 48 10.41 -9.37 -8.42
C ARG A 48 11.67 -8.52 -8.34
N LEU A 49 11.64 -7.32 -8.92
CA LEU A 49 12.78 -6.40 -8.90
C LEU A 49 13.06 -5.79 -7.52
N SER A 50 12.02 -5.58 -6.72
CA SER A 50 12.12 -4.84 -5.45
C SER A 50 12.56 -5.69 -4.26
N ALA A 51 12.80 -7.00 -4.44
CA ALA A 51 13.19 -7.94 -3.38
C ALA A 51 12.27 -7.90 -2.14
N LEU A 52 11.00 -7.52 -2.33
CA LEU A 52 10.03 -7.29 -1.25
C LEU A 52 9.72 -8.55 -0.44
N PHE A 53 9.83 -9.70 -1.07
CA PHE A 53 9.54 -11.00 -0.48
C PHE A 53 10.76 -11.89 -0.60
N THR A 54 11.00 -12.69 0.44
CA THR A 54 11.91 -13.83 0.35
C THR A 54 11.28 -14.90 -0.53
N ARG A 55 12.10 -15.79 -1.12
CA ARG A 55 11.59 -16.89 -1.95
C ARG A 55 10.54 -17.76 -1.22
N ARG A 56 10.60 -17.86 0.11
CA ARG A 56 9.64 -18.63 0.94
C ARG A 56 8.26 -17.97 1.05
N ASN A 57 8.19 -16.65 1.01
CA ASN A 57 6.95 -15.88 1.23
C ASN A 57 6.38 -15.28 -0.07
N TYR A 58 6.97 -15.64 -1.21
CA TYR A 58 6.60 -15.15 -2.52
C TYR A 58 5.70 -16.19 -3.22
N ASP A 59 4.40 -15.87 -3.31
CA ASP A 59 3.46 -16.55 -4.19
C ASP A 59 2.63 -15.51 -4.94
N ILE A 60 2.87 -15.34 -6.24
CA ILE A 60 2.16 -14.34 -7.05
C ILE A 60 0.68 -14.69 -7.27
N LYS A 61 0.30 -15.96 -7.07
CA LYS A 61 -1.11 -16.36 -7.07
C LYS A 61 -1.83 -15.86 -5.81
N SER A 62 -1.08 -15.55 -4.75
CA SER A 62 -1.62 -14.97 -3.52
C SER A 62 -2.04 -13.52 -3.74
N SER A 63 -3.35 -13.25 -3.61
CA SER A 63 -3.89 -11.88 -3.57
C SER A 63 -3.26 -11.05 -2.45
N ARG A 64 -2.81 -11.67 -1.35
CA ARG A 64 -2.11 -10.96 -0.27
C ARG A 64 -0.77 -10.41 -0.73
N VAL A 65 0.03 -11.21 -1.43
CA VAL A 65 1.34 -10.78 -1.99
C VAL A 65 1.13 -9.65 -3.00
N MET A 66 0.13 -9.80 -3.88
CA MET A 66 -0.22 -8.76 -4.85
C MET A 66 -0.67 -7.46 -4.18
N ARG A 67 -1.56 -7.51 -3.17
CA ARG A 67 -1.96 -6.30 -2.41
C ARG A 67 -0.77 -5.58 -1.79
N ILE A 68 0.09 -6.32 -1.09
CA ILE A 68 1.26 -5.74 -0.42
C ILE A 68 2.19 -5.10 -1.45
N GLY A 69 2.42 -5.78 -2.58
CA GLY A 69 3.17 -5.23 -3.70
C GLY A 69 2.52 -3.95 -4.24
N ALA A 70 1.21 -3.95 -4.48
CA ALA A 70 0.47 -2.80 -5.00
C ALA A 70 0.58 -1.58 -4.08
N TYR A 71 0.43 -1.78 -2.76
CA TYR A 71 0.60 -0.72 -1.76
C TYR A 71 1.99 -0.10 -1.82
N ARG A 72 3.03 -0.93 -1.92
CA ARG A 72 4.42 -0.45 -2.00
C ARG A 72 4.75 0.19 -3.34
N SER A 73 4.23 -0.37 -4.44
CA SER A 73 4.38 0.19 -5.78
C SER A 73 3.76 1.59 -5.86
N TYR A 74 2.52 1.75 -5.38
CA TYR A 74 1.87 3.06 -5.28
C TYR A 74 2.69 4.04 -4.44
N THR A 75 3.13 3.61 -3.25
CA THR A 75 3.92 4.46 -2.35
C THR A 75 5.23 4.91 -3.00
N ALA A 76 5.91 4.00 -3.71
CA ALA A 76 7.15 4.31 -4.43
C ALA A 76 6.90 5.24 -5.62
N TRP A 77 5.79 5.06 -6.35
CA TRP A 77 5.42 5.95 -7.45
C TRP A 77 5.13 7.37 -6.97
N ILE A 78 4.38 7.54 -5.89
CA ILE A 78 4.02 8.87 -5.37
C ILE A 78 5.19 9.54 -4.64
N HIS A 79 5.85 8.81 -3.74
CA HIS A 79 6.78 9.42 -2.78
C HIS A 79 8.25 9.06 -3.02
N GLY A 80 8.56 8.21 -4.01
CA GLY A 80 9.90 7.70 -4.21
C GLY A 80 10.40 6.87 -3.02
N PHE A 81 11.67 7.06 -2.65
CA PHE A 81 12.30 6.33 -1.54
C PHE A 81 12.07 7.05 -0.20
N LEU A 82 11.28 6.44 0.68
CA LEU A 82 10.95 7.00 2.01
C LEU A 82 11.99 6.69 3.10
N GLY A 83 12.90 5.73 2.89
CA GLY A 83 13.81 5.25 3.93
C GLY A 83 13.14 4.33 4.97
N LYS A 84 13.90 3.93 6.00
CA LYS A 84 13.38 3.07 7.08
C LYS A 84 12.49 3.87 8.04
N HIS A 85 11.48 3.22 8.61
CA HIS A 85 10.57 3.74 9.65
C HIS A 85 9.62 4.88 9.24
N LYS A 86 9.80 5.50 8.08
CA LYS A 86 8.84 6.45 7.53
C LYS A 86 7.72 5.71 6.81
N ARG A 87 6.50 5.82 7.34
CA ARG A 87 5.28 5.30 6.72
C ARG A 87 4.32 6.46 6.48
N ILE A 88 3.82 6.57 5.25
CA ILE A 88 2.77 7.52 4.89
C ILE A 88 1.49 6.71 4.66
N PRO A 89 0.34 7.09 5.25
CA PRO A 89 -0.93 6.42 4.99
C PRO A 89 -1.26 6.42 3.50
N ILE A 90 -1.74 5.30 2.97
CA ILE A 90 -2.20 5.24 1.58
C ILE A 90 -3.64 5.76 1.53
N PRO A 91 -4.01 6.60 0.55
CA PRO A 91 -5.37 7.11 0.45
C PRO A 91 -6.44 6.02 0.38
N SER A 92 -7.58 6.26 1.02
CA SER A 92 -8.70 5.31 1.08
C SER A 92 -9.20 4.89 -0.31
N CYS A 93 -9.25 5.82 -1.28
CA CYS A 93 -9.63 5.51 -2.67
C CYS A 93 -8.67 4.52 -3.34
N VAL A 94 -7.37 4.61 -3.06
CA VAL A 94 -6.34 3.71 -3.57
C VAL A 94 -6.43 2.35 -2.89
N ILE A 95 -6.59 2.32 -1.56
CA ILE A 95 -6.77 1.08 -0.80
C ILE A 95 -7.97 0.30 -1.34
N GLN A 96 -9.11 0.96 -1.53
CA GLN A 96 -10.32 0.32 -2.06
C GLN A 96 -10.09 -0.22 -3.47
N ALA A 97 -9.53 0.56 -4.38
CA ALA A 97 -9.24 0.11 -5.75
C ALA A 97 -8.34 -1.14 -5.78
N ILE A 98 -7.29 -1.16 -4.95
CA ILE A 98 -6.37 -2.30 -4.85
C ILE A 98 -7.08 -3.52 -4.23
N ARG A 99 -7.90 -3.34 -3.18
CA ARG A 99 -8.64 -4.45 -2.55
C ARG A 99 -9.70 -5.05 -3.46
N THR A 100 -10.28 -4.26 -4.37
CA THR A 100 -11.19 -4.77 -5.39
C THR A 100 -10.48 -5.70 -6.37
N VAL A 101 -9.27 -5.35 -6.81
CA VAL A 101 -8.49 -6.16 -7.77
C VAL A 101 -7.83 -7.37 -7.09
N TYR A 102 -7.36 -7.21 -5.86
CA TYR A 102 -6.67 -8.25 -5.10
C TYR A 102 -7.38 -8.51 -3.76
N PRO A 103 -8.57 -9.12 -3.77
CA PRO A 103 -9.38 -9.25 -2.56
C PRO A 103 -8.78 -10.21 -1.55
N ASP A 104 -9.10 -10.00 -0.27
CA ASP A 104 -9.06 -11.03 0.74
C ASP A 104 -10.44 -11.72 0.78
N PRO A 105 -10.55 -13.03 0.53
CA PRO A 105 -11.84 -13.73 0.48
C PRO A 105 -12.67 -13.59 1.76
N HIS A 106 -12.02 -13.37 2.89
CA HIS A 106 -12.68 -13.25 4.19
C HIS A 106 -12.75 -11.80 4.68
N GLY A 107 -12.28 -10.83 3.87
CA GLY A 107 -12.23 -9.42 4.28
C GLY A 107 -11.25 -9.14 5.41
N ASN A 108 -10.32 -10.06 5.68
CA ASN A 108 -9.38 -9.96 6.80
C ASN A 108 -8.21 -9.04 6.45
N TYR A 109 -8.44 -7.74 6.58
CA TYR A 109 -7.42 -6.72 6.34
C TYR A 109 -6.85 -6.19 7.67
N THR A 110 -5.52 -6.19 7.78
CA THR A 110 -4.81 -5.42 8.78
C THR A 110 -4.77 -3.95 8.36
N GLY A 111 -5.07 -3.05 9.29
CA GLY A 111 -4.91 -1.62 9.09
C GLY A 111 -3.44 -1.18 9.08
N PHE A 112 -3.26 0.11 8.89
CA PHE A 112 -2.01 0.85 8.95
C PHE A 112 -1.54 0.88 10.39
N GLN A 113 -0.24 0.66 10.54
CA GLN A 113 0.42 0.62 11.84
C GLN A 113 1.66 1.48 11.70
N LEU A 114 1.85 2.46 12.56
CA LEU A 114 3.11 3.18 12.61
C LEU A 114 4.21 2.25 13.13
N TYR A 115 5.47 2.63 12.89
CA TYR A 115 6.58 1.86 13.42
C TYR A 115 6.56 1.81 14.96
N MET A 116 6.14 2.89 15.61
CA MET A 116 5.98 2.99 17.06
C MET A 116 4.99 1.94 17.59
N ASP A 117 3.86 1.76 16.90
CA ASP A 117 2.85 0.75 17.25
C ASP A 117 3.39 -0.69 17.16
N LEU A 118 4.32 -0.94 16.23
CA LEU A 118 5.00 -2.23 16.10
C LEU A 118 6.01 -2.47 17.23
N THR A 119 6.60 -1.39 17.78
CA THR A 119 7.51 -1.50 18.93
C THR A 119 6.76 -1.67 20.25
N GLU A 120 5.61 -1.02 20.43
CA GLU A 120 4.75 -1.19 21.62
C GLU A 120 4.16 -2.59 21.71
N SER A 121 3.64 -3.13 20.60
CA SER A 121 3.16 -4.52 20.56
C SER A 121 4.25 -5.57 20.83
N HIS A 122 5.51 -5.25 20.57
CA HIS A 122 6.66 -6.08 20.97
C HIS A 122 7.00 -5.96 22.47
N LEU A 123 6.74 -4.80 23.08
CA LEU A 123 6.94 -4.54 24.51
C LEU A 123 5.81 -5.14 25.37
N ASP A 124 4.56 -5.08 24.91
CA ASP A 124 3.41 -5.73 25.57
C ASP A 124 3.52 -7.26 25.59
N PHE A 125 4.24 -7.84 24.62
CA PHE A 125 4.54 -9.28 24.58
C PHE A 125 5.65 -9.68 25.57
N GLN A 126 6.48 -8.74 26.02
CA GLN A 126 7.55 -8.96 27.00
C GLN A 126 7.12 -8.69 28.44
N LEU A 127 6.05 -7.91 28.67
CA LEU A 127 5.52 -7.60 30.00
C LEU A 127 4.43 -8.58 30.48
N ASN A 128 4.07 -9.56 29.65
CA ASN A 128 3.13 -10.65 29.97
C ASN A 128 3.81 -12.03 29.99
N LEU A 129 5.13 -12.07 30.22
CA LEU A 129 5.91 -13.29 30.46
C LEU A 129 6.66 -13.18 31.79
#